data_AF-A0A7S4DFV9-F1
#
_entry.id   AF-A0A7S4DFV9-F1
#
_cell.length_a   1.000
_cell.length_b   1.000
_cell.length_c   1.000
_cell.angle_alpha   90.00
_cell.angle_beta   90.00
_cell.angle_gamma   90.00
#
_symmetry.space_group_name_H-M   'P 1'
#
loop_
_entity.id
_entity.type
_entity.pdbx_description
1 polymer ?
#
loop_
_entity_poly.entity_id
_entity_poly.type
_entity_poly.pdbx_seq_one_letter_code
_entity_poly.pdbx_strand_id
1 'polypeptide(L)'
;RRGNPTVNKAFGNKLAILAGDFLLARASVALARLRSVPVVELYATIIEELVRGEVLQMKPPRDASRAEALEHYMRKTYYKTGSLMANGCRGAALLAAAEAGGPPGEEQQGGGAAAA
;
A
#
# COMPACT_ATOMS: atom_id res chain seq x y z
N ARG A 1 16.37 0.20 16.36
CA ARG A 1 15.33 1.14 15.90
C ARG A 1 14.78 1.90 17.10
N ARG A 2 14.76 3.25 17.08
CA ARG A 2 14.30 4.11 18.19
C ARG A 2 14.93 3.75 19.56
N GLY A 3 16.26 3.68 19.62
CA GLY A 3 17.01 3.33 20.85
C GLY A 3 17.13 1.84 21.17
N ASN A 4 16.26 0.99 20.65
CA ASN A 4 16.28 -0.47 20.88
C ASN A 4 17.05 -1.24 19.80
N PRO A 5 17.59 -2.45 20.07
CA PRO A 5 18.11 -3.32 19.02
C PRO A 5 17.04 -3.65 17.98
N THR A 6 17.44 -3.83 16.72
CA THR A 6 16.52 -4.26 15.66
C THR A 6 16.21 -5.75 15.77
N VAL A 7 15.04 -6.19 15.29
CA VAL A 7 14.62 -7.60 15.37
C VAL A 7 15.65 -8.52 14.71
N ASN A 8 16.20 -8.12 13.56
CA ASN A 8 17.24 -8.89 12.88
C ASN A 8 18.56 -8.98 13.67
N LYS A 9 18.89 -7.95 14.47
CA LYS A 9 20.08 -7.96 15.34
C LYS A 9 19.86 -8.80 16.59
N ALA A 10 18.64 -8.82 17.11
CA ALA A 10 18.28 -9.56 18.33
C ALA A 10 18.02 -11.05 18.06
N PHE A 11 17.43 -11.40 16.92
CA PHE A 11 16.93 -12.76 16.65
C PHE A 11 17.34 -13.33 15.28
N GLY A 12 18.16 -12.61 14.52
CA GLY A 12 18.61 -13.02 13.19
C GLY A 12 17.62 -12.67 12.07
N ASN A 13 18.12 -12.77 10.83
CA ASN A 13 17.38 -12.33 9.64
C ASN A 13 16.14 -13.20 9.35
N LYS A 14 16.24 -14.52 9.47
CA LYS A 14 15.13 -15.44 9.16
C LYS A 14 13.91 -15.17 10.04
N LEU A 15 14.11 -15.01 11.35
CA LEU A 15 13.01 -14.73 12.26
C LEU A 15 12.42 -13.34 12.02
N ALA A 16 13.24 -12.35 11.66
CA ALA A 16 12.76 -11.02 11.32
C ALA A 16 11.85 -11.02 10.07
N ILE A 17 12.15 -11.84 9.06
CA ILE A 17 11.30 -12.00 7.86
C ILE A 17 9.97 -12.64 8.25
N LEU A 18 10.01 -13.77 8.95
CA LEU A 18 8.79 -14.48 9.39
C LEU A 18 7.89 -13.63 10.30
N ALA A 19 8.49 -12.80 11.17
CA ALA A 19 7.74 -11.86 11.99
C ALA A 19 7.03 -10.80 11.14
N GLY A 20 7.66 -10.34 10.05
CA GLY A 20 7.04 -9.45 9.07
C GLY A 20 5.85 -10.11 8.38
N ASP A 21 6.03 -11.32 7.87
CA ASP A 21 4.96 -12.08 7.19
C ASP A 21 3.77 -12.34 8.12
N PHE A 22 4.05 -12.68 9.39
CA PHE A 22 3.01 -12.86 10.40
C PHE A 22 2.22 -11.58 10.66
N LEU A 23 2.89 -10.43 10.77
CA LEU A 23 2.21 -9.14 10.95
C LEU A 23 1.37 -8.76 9.74
N LEU A 24 1.87 -9.02 8.53
CA LEU A 24 1.13 -8.78 7.29
C LEU A 24 -0.13 -9.65 7.25
N ALA A 25 -0.02 -10.95 7.54
CA ALA A 25 -1.16 -11.86 7.61
C ALA A 25 -2.20 -11.39 8.65
N ARG A 26 -1.76 -10.95 9.83
CA ARG A 26 -2.65 -10.40 10.86
C ARG A 26 -3.37 -9.13 10.40
N ALA A 27 -2.66 -8.25 9.70
CA ALA A 27 -3.25 -7.04 9.12
C ALA A 27 -4.28 -7.39 8.03
N SER A 28 -4.00 -8.35 7.16
CA SER A 28 -4.94 -8.83 6.14
C SER A 28 -6.21 -9.41 6.74
N VAL A 29 -6.11 -10.19 7.82
CA VAL A 29 -7.28 -10.69 8.56
C VAL A 29 -8.09 -9.54 9.17
N ALA A 30 -7.42 -8.52 9.71
CA ALA A 30 -8.11 -7.34 10.25
C ALA A 30 -8.83 -6.54 9.16
N LEU A 31 -8.20 -6.35 8.00
CA LEU A 31 -8.80 -5.69 6.83
C LEU A 31 -10.03 -6.46 6.31
N ALA A 32 -9.94 -7.79 6.19
CA ALA A 32 -11.06 -8.62 5.74
C ALA A 32 -12.27 -8.54 6.68
N ARG A 33 -12.04 -8.37 8.00
CA ARG A 33 -13.11 -8.21 9.00
C ARG A 33 -13.89 -6.90 8.86
N LEU A 34 -13.33 -5.89 8.19
CA LEU A 34 -14.04 -4.64 7.88
C LEU A 34 -15.15 -4.85 6.84
N ARG A 35 -15.12 -5.98 6.11
CA ARG A 35 -16.10 -6.36 5.07
C ARG A 35 -16.34 -5.27 4.01
N SER A 36 -15.34 -4.44 3.75
CA SER A 36 -15.38 -3.40 2.71
C SER A 36 -14.37 -3.76 1.62
N VAL A 37 -14.88 -4.27 0.49
CA VAL A 37 -14.05 -4.63 -0.67
C VAL A 37 -13.23 -3.44 -1.17
N PRO A 38 -13.78 -2.21 -1.33
CA PRO A 38 -13.00 -1.06 -1.78
C PRO A 38 -11.83 -0.73 -0.86
N VAL A 39 -11.99 -0.93 0.46
CA VAL A 39 -10.91 -0.68 1.43
C VAL A 39 -9.85 -1.78 1.34
N VAL A 40 -10.26 -3.05 1.20
CA VAL A 40 -9.31 -4.17 1.04
C VAL A 40 -8.47 -3.98 -0.23
N GLU A 41 -9.11 -3.63 -1.36
CA GLU A 41 -8.42 -3.35 -2.62
C GLU A 41 -7.45 -2.17 -2.49
N LEU A 42 -7.88 -1.08 -1.82
CA LEU A 42 -7.04 0.08 -1.60
C LEU A 42 -5.77 -0.29 -0.81
N TYR A 43 -5.88 -1.06 0.26
CA TYR A 43 -4.73 -1.49 1.05
C TYR A 43 -3.85 -2.51 0.33
N ALA A 44 -4.43 -3.38 -0.51
CA ALA A 44 -3.65 -4.27 -1.37
C ALA A 44 -2.77 -3.47 -2.35
N THR A 45 -3.33 -2.43 -2.98
CA THR A 45 -2.59 -1.50 -3.84
C THR A 45 -1.46 -0.80 -3.08
N ILE A 46 -1.70 -0.33 -1.85
CA ILE A 46 -0.65 0.27 -1.01
C ILE A 46 0.51 -0.71 -0.79
N ILE A 47 0.21 -1.98 -0.49
CA ILE A 47 1.25 -3.00 -0.25
C ILE A 47 2.07 -3.23 -1.53
N GLU A 48 1.43 -3.31 -2.70
CA GLU A 48 2.12 -3.41 -3.99
C GLU A 48 3.05 -2.20 -4.22
N GLU A 49 2.53 -1.00 -4.00
CA GLU A 49 3.28 0.25 -4.15
C GLU A 49 4.50 0.31 -3.23
N LEU A 50 4.36 -0.10 -1.96
CA LEU A 50 5.49 -0.17 -1.03
C LEU A 50 6.61 -1.09 -1.55
N VAL A 51 6.26 -2.28 -2.05
CA VAL A 51 7.22 -3.22 -2.63
C VAL A 51 7.88 -2.61 -3.88
N ARG A 52 7.08 -1.97 -4.76
CA ARG A 52 7.58 -1.26 -5.94
C ARG A 52 8.56 -0.15 -5.56
N GLY A 53 8.31 0.58 -4.48
CA GLY A 53 9.19 1.61 -3.94
C GLY A 53 10.54 1.06 -3.48
N GLU A 54 10.57 -0.11 -2.83
CA GLU A 54 11.82 -0.78 -2.45
C GLU A 54 12.60 -1.28 -3.67
N VAL A 55 11.91 -1.86 -4.67
CA VAL A 55 12.55 -2.30 -5.92
C VAL A 55 13.14 -1.13 -6.69
N LEU A 56 12.43 0.00 -6.76
CA LEU A 56 12.89 1.21 -7.43
C LEU A 56 14.16 1.76 -6.75
N GLN A 57 14.24 1.68 -5.42
CA GLN A 57 15.44 2.06 -4.67
C GLN A 57 16.65 1.18 -4.98
N MET A 58 16.45 -0.12 -5.26
CA MET A 58 17.54 -1.04 -5.62
C MET A 58 18.09 -0.79 -7.02
N LYS A 59 17.33 -0.13 -7.90
CA LYS A 59 17.68 0.14 -9.29
C LYS A 59 17.71 1.66 -9.58
N PRO A 60 18.62 2.42 -8.94
CA PRO A 60 18.77 3.83 -9.27
C PRO A 60 19.29 4.00 -10.71
N PRO A 61 18.80 5.01 -11.44
CA PRO A 61 19.31 5.29 -12.78
C PRO A 61 20.78 5.71 -12.70
N ARG A 62 21.62 5.12 -13.56
CA ARG A 62 23.08 5.34 -13.55
C ARG A 62 23.51 6.56 -14.36
N ASP A 63 22.75 6.92 -15.39
CA ASP A 63 23.05 8.02 -16.33
C ASP A 63 21.81 8.91 -16.57
N ALA A 64 21.11 9.28 -15.50
CA ALA A 64 19.94 10.15 -15.58
C ALA A 64 20.34 11.63 -15.60
N SER A 65 19.65 12.41 -16.45
CA SER A 65 19.61 13.85 -16.32
C SER A 65 19.07 14.27 -14.94
N ARG A 66 19.34 15.52 -14.54
CA ARG A 66 18.83 16.05 -13.25
C ARG A 66 17.31 15.96 -13.14
N ALA A 67 16.58 16.15 -14.25
CA ALA A 67 15.13 16.06 -14.29
C ALA A 67 14.64 14.62 -14.04
N GLU A 68 15.23 13.64 -14.73
CA GLU A 68 14.91 12.22 -14.56
C GLU A 68 15.27 11.71 -13.16
N ALA A 69 16.38 12.17 -12.60
CA ALA A 69 16.78 11.83 -11.24
C ALA A 69 15.78 12.37 -10.20
N LEU A 70 15.27 13.60 -10.40
CA LEU A 70 14.24 14.19 -9.54
C LEU A 70 12.92 13.43 -9.65
N GLU A 71 12.49 13.10 -10.87
CA GLU A 71 11.26 12.34 -11.10
C GLU A 71 11.33 10.94 -10.47
N HIS A 72 12.45 10.25 -10.64
CA HIS A 72 12.71 8.96 -10.00
C HIS A 72 12.66 9.08 -8.48
N TYR A 73 13.29 10.11 -7.92
CA TYR A 73 13.26 10.37 -6.47
C TYR A 73 11.84 10.60 -5.95
N MET A 74 11.05 11.43 -6.65
CA MET A 74 9.67 11.72 -6.27
C MET A 74 8.80 10.46 -6.30
N ARG A 75 8.91 9.68 -7.37
CA ARG A 75 8.18 8.41 -7.54
C ARG A 75 8.54 7.39 -6.46
N LYS A 76 9.84 7.22 -6.18
CA LYS A 76 10.33 6.36 -5.10
C LYS A 76 9.78 6.79 -3.75
N THR A 77 9.80 8.08 -3.46
CA THR A 77 9.34 8.64 -2.16
C THR A 77 7.83 8.49 -2.01
N TYR A 78 7.08 8.69 -3.08
CA TYR A 78 5.64 8.44 -3.11
C TYR A 78 5.34 6.98 -2.79
N TYR A 79 5.91 6.04 -3.54
CA TYR A 79 5.64 4.62 -3.33
C TYR A 79 6.11 4.09 -1.97
N LYS A 80 7.26 4.57 -1.48
CA LYS A 80 7.82 4.12 -0.19
C LYS A 80 7.09 4.69 1.03
N THR A 81 6.42 5.84 0.90
CA THR A 81 5.85 6.53 2.07
C THR A 81 4.58 7.30 1.76
N GLY A 82 4.55 8.07 0.67
CA GLY A 82 3.41 8.92 0.30
C GLY A 82 2.11 8.14 0.08
N SER A 83 2.16 7.01 -0.63
CA SER A 83 1.01 6.17 -0.94
C SER A 83 0.31 5.69 0.34
N LEU A 84 1.07 5.13 1.29
CA LEU A 84 0.50 4.62 2.54
C LEU A 84 -0.22 5.72 3.33
N MET A 85 0.35 6.93 3.39
CA MET A 85 -0.26 8.06 4.08
C MET A 85 -1.53 8.54 3.36
N ALA A 86 -1.45 8.77 2.05
CA ALA A 86 -2.56 9.29 1.25
C ALA A 86 -3.74 8.31 1.19
N ASN A 87 -3.46 7.07 0.81
CA ASN A 87 -4.48 6.03 0.68
C ASN A 87 -4.96 5.53 2.05
N GLY A 88 -4.14 5.60 3.10
CA GLY A 88 -4.58 5.31 4.47
C GLY A 88 -5.69 6.27 4.93
N CYS A 89 -5.51 7.57 4.71
CA CYS A 89 -6.55 8.57 4.97
C CYS A 89 -7.80 8.35 4.13
N ARG A 90 -7.63 8.04 2.83
CA ARG A 90 -8.75 7.72 1.93
C ARG A 90 -9.54 6.49 2.41
N GLY A 91 -8.86 5.44 2.86
CA GLY A 91 -9.49 4.23 3.40
C GLY A 91 -10.34 4.52 4.64
N ALA A 92 -9.85 5.37 5.55
CA ALA A 92 -10.62 5.80 6.72
C ALA A 92 -11.87 6.60 6.32
N ALA A 93 -11.76 7.50 5.34
CA ALA A 93 -12.91 8.25 4.82
C ALA A 93 -13.96 7.35 4.16
N LEU A 94 -13.53 6.34 3.40
CA LEU A 94 -14.45 5.35 2.78
C LEU A 94 -15.23 4.55 3.83
N LEU A 95 -14.58 4.15 4.93
CA LEU A 95 -15.25 3.46 6.03
C LEU A 95 -16.28 4.35 6.73
N ALA A 96 -15.90 5.60 7.04
CA ALA A 96 -16.79 6.55 7.69
C ALA A 96 -18.04 6.87 6.83
N ALA A 97 -17.86 7.00 5.51
CA ALA A 97 -18.96 7.21 4.58
C ALA A 97 -19.94 6.01 4.53
N ALA A 98 -19.42 4.79 4.65
CA ALA A 98 -20.23 3.57 4.66
C ALA A 98 -21.07 3.43 5.95
N GLU A 99 -20.56 3.90 7.10
CA GLU A 99 -21.30 3.88 8.38
C GLU A 99 -22.35 4.99 8.50
N ALA A 100 -22.12 6.14 7.85
CA ALA A 100 -22.98 7.32 7.96
C ALA A 100 -24.30 7.23 7.14
N GLY A 101 -24.59 6.10 6.48
CA GLY A 101 -25.79 5.96 5.65
C GLY A 101 -25.80 6.88 4.41
N GLY A 102 -24.63 7.17 3.83
CA GLY A 102 -24.53 7.91 2.57
C GLY A 102 -25.30 7.20 1.43
N PRO A 103 -25.89 7.96 0.48
CA PRO A 103 -26.97 7.49 -0.37
C PRO A 103 -26.60 6.25 -1.20
N PRO A 104 -27.58 5.37 -1.51
CA PRO A 104 -27.38 4.33 -2.52
C PRO A 104 -27.24 5.02 -3.88
N GLY A 105 -26.04 4.96 -4.46
CA GLY A 105 -25.83 5.56 -5.76
C GLY A 105 -24.39 5.48 -6.23
N GLU A 106 -23.93 4.26 -6.55
CA GLU A 106 -23.13 4.00 -7.76
C GLU A 106 -23.48 2.58 -8.26
N GLU A 107 -24.63 2.48 -8.93
CA GLU A 107 -24.77 1.53 -10.04
C GLU A 107 -23.91 2.02 -11.21
N GLN A 108 -22.78 1.37 -11.48
CA GLN A 108 -22.19 1.11 -12.81
C GLN A 108 -20.84 0.41 -12.52
N GLN A 109 -20.49 -0.76 -13.07
CA GLN A 109 -20.56 -1.09 -14.49
C GLN A 109 -20.44 -2.61 -14.71
N GLY A 110 -21.58 -3.31 -14.67
CA GLY A 110 -21.76 -4.57 -15.39
C GLY A 110 -22.19 -4.28 -16.82
N GLY A 111 -21.27 -3.74 -17.63
CA GLY A 111 -21.50 -3.41 -19.04
C GLY A 111 -21.34 -4.63 -19.94
N GLY A 112 -22.40 -5.42 -20.09
CA GLY A 112 -22.58 -6.32 -21.22
C GLY A 112 -23.20 -5.57 -22.40
N ALA A 113 -22.42 -5.30 -23.43
CA ALA A 113 -22.82 -5.09 -24.84
C ALA A 113 -21.52 -4.99 -25.66
N ALA A 114 -21.16 -6.01 -26.43
CA ALA A 114 -21.54 -6.17 -27.84
C ALA A 114 -20.99 -5.07 -28.76
N ALA A 115 -19.88 -5.40 -29.43
CA ALA A 115 -19.51 -5.00 -30.80
C ALA A 115 -18.43 -6.03 -31.22
N ALA A 116 -18.65 -6.90 -32.22
CA ALA A 116 -18.85 -6.61 -33.63
C ALA A 116 -17.69 -5.79 -34.21
#